data_AF-A0A6A8LWG2-F1
#
_entry.id   AF-A0A6A8LWG2-F1
#
_cell.length_a   1.000
_cell.length_b   1.000
_cell.length_c   1.000
_cell.angle_alpha   90.00
_cell.angle_beta   90.00
_cell.angle_gamma   90.00
#
_symmetry.space_group_name_H-M   'P 1'
#
loop_
_entity.id
_entity.type
_entity.pdbx_description
1 polymer ?
#
loop_
_entity_poly.entity_id
_entity_poly.type
_entity_poly.pdbx_seq_one_letter_code
_entity_poly.pdbx_strand_id
1 'polypeptide(L)'
;DVFYHTKANRDRVQQQGGQLLHVIRKNLQRNKKKLKKLSNELKATENADEYRIKGEVLTTYLYQIKRGMTKITLPNFYDNNKEITISLSNQLSPSQNAQKYFKKYQKLKNAVTFVNEQIELTKKEVAYLEEIQTQIELATP
;
A
#
# COMPACT_ATOMS: atom_id res chain seq x y z
N ASP A 1 5.96 -55.68 18.27
CA ASP A 1 6.21 -54.36 18.89
C ASP A 1 6.99 -53.38 18.04
N VAL A 2 8.20 -53.71 17.54
CA VAL A 2 9.04 -52.76 16.77
C VAL A 2 8.34 -52.16 15.54
N PHE A 3 7.61 -52.97 14.76
CA PHE A 3 6.87 -52.53 13.57
C PHE A 3 5.74 -51.52 13.88
N TYR A 4 5.03 -51.70 15.00
CA TYR A 4 3.95 -50.79 15.40
C TYR A 4 4.50 -49.48 15.95
N HIS A 5 5.65 -49.52 16.65
CA HIS A 5 6.34 -48.32 17.14
C HIS A 5 6.89 -47.45 16.00
N THR A 6 7.50 -48.05 14.97
CA THR A 6 8.01 -47.30 13.82
C THR A 6 6.88 -46.70 12.98
N LYS A 7 5.77 -47.44 12.79
CA LYS A 7 4.57 -46.93 12.12
C LYS A 7 3.93 -45.76 12.87
N ALA A 8 3.70 -45.90 14.18
CA ALA A 8 3.10 -44.83 14.99
C ALA A 8 3.96 -43.56 15.01
N ASN A 9 5.29 -43.69 15.04
CA ASN A 9 6.20 -42.55 14.94
C ASN A 9 6.13 -41.86 13.58
N ARG A 10 6.06 -42.62 12.48
CA ARG A 10 5.92 -42.06 11.13
C ARG A 10 4.60 -41.31 10.95
N ASP A 11 3.50 -41.91 11.40
CA ASP A 11 2.17 -41.31 11.32
C ASP A 11 2.10 -39.99 12.12
N ARG A 12 2.71 -39.96 13.32
CA ARG A 12 2.79 -38.74 14.14
C ARG A 12 3.60 -37.63 13.47
N VAL A 13 4.74 -37.97 12.87
CA VAL A 13 5.60 -37.00 12.14
C VAL A 13 4.86 -36.44 10.92
N GLN A 14 4.16 -37.28 10.15
CA GLN A 14 3.35 -36.83 9.02
C GLN A 14 2.20 -35.92 9.45
N GLN A 15 1.51 -36.27 10.56
CA GLN A 15 0.43 -35.44 11.10
C GLN A 15 0.94 -34.06 11.53
N GLN A 16 2.07 -33.99 12.24
CA GLN A 16 2.68 -32.73 12.67
C GLN A 16 3.15 -31.88 11.48
N GLY A 17 3.78 -32.50 10.47
CA GLY A 17 4.17 -31.83 9.23
C GLY A 17 2.98 -31.25 8.47
N GLY A 18 1.87 -32.00 8.37
CA GLY A 18 0.63 -31.54 7.74
C GLY A 18 0.00 -30.34 8.46
N GLN A 19 -0.02 -30.33 9.79
CA GLN A 19 -0.50 -29.20 10.58
C GLN A 19 0.37 -27.95 10.37
N LEU A 20 1.69 -28.13 10.35
CA LEU A 20 2.63 -27.02 10.12
C LEU A 20 2.50 -26.46 8.70
N LEU A 21 2.38 -27.31 7.68
CA LEU A 21 2.10 -26.90 6.30
C LEU A 21 0.80 -26.12 6.18
N HIS A 22 -0.25 -26.51 6.89
CA HIS A 22 -1.50 -25.76 6.92
C HIS A 22 -1.30 -24.33 7.47
N VAL A 23 -0.58 -24.20 8.59
CA VAL A 23 -0.27 -22.90 9.20
C VAL A 23 0.57 -22.03 8.26
N ILE A 24 1.59 -22.60 7.61
CA ILE A 24 2.44 -21.87 6.66
C ILE A 24 1.62 -21.37 5.47
N ARG A 25 0.82 -22.24 4.83
CA ARG A 25 -0.03 -21.87 3.70
C ARG A 25 -1.02 -20.76 4.05
N LYS A 26 -1.59 -20.78 5.26
CA LYS A 26 -2.47 -19.72 5.77
C LYS A 26 -1.72 -18.38 5.89
N ASN A 27 -0.51 -18.39 6.45
CA ASN A 27 0.30 -17.17 6.58
C ASN A 27 0.78 -16.64 5.23
N LEU A 28 1.20 -17.51 4.31
CA LEU A 28 1.51 -17.14 2.93
C LEU A 28 0.32 -16.48 2.23
N GLN A 29 -0.88 -17.03 2.36
CA GLN A 29 -2.08 -16.42 1.79
C GLN A 29 -2.35 -15.03 2.40
N ARG A 30 -2.16 -14.88 3.72
CA ARG A 30 -2.32 -13.59 4.41
C ARG A 30 -1.31 -12.56 3.89
N ASN A 31 -0.04 -12.95 3.74
CA ASN A 31 1.01 -12.05 3.27
C ASN A 31 0.86 -11.70 1.79
N LYS A 32 0.42 -12.62 0.94
CA LYS A 32 0.05 -12.32 -0.46
C LYS A 32 -1.10 -11.29 -0.54
N LYS A 33 -2.12 -11.43 0.31
CA LYS A 33 -3.20 -10.43 0.43
C LYS A 33 -2.68 -9.08 0.95
N LYS A 34 -1.77 -9.07 1.92
CA LYS A 34 -1.12 -7.85 2.44
C LYS A 34 -0.32 -7.14 1.35
N LEU A 35 0.51 -7.86 0.60
CA LEU A 35 1.27 -7.33 -0.54
C LEU A 35 0.36 -6.69 -1.59
N LYS A 36 -0.75 -7.34 -1.94
CA LYS A 36 -1.74 -6.76 -2.88
C LYS A 36 -2.31 -5.42 -2.37
N LYS A 37 -2.63 -5.32 -1.08
CA LYS A 37 -3.12 -4.08 -0.49
C LYS A 37 -2.06 -2.98 -0.51
N LEU A 38 -0.83 -3.29 -0.09
CA LEU A 38 0.28 -2.34 -0.09
C LEU A 38 0.63 -1.86 -1.51
N SER A 39 0.62 -2.75 -2.50
CA SER A 39 0.84 -2.37 -3.90
C SER A 39 -0.25 -1.44 -4.43
N ASN A 40 -1.51 -1.67 -4.06
CA ASN A 40 -2.60 -0.76 -4.43
C ASN A 40 -2.48 0.61 -3.74
N GLU A 41 -2.05 0.63 -2.48
CA GLU A 41 -1.79 1.87 -1.75
C GLU A 41 -0.64 2.65 -2.41
N LEU A 42 0.44 1.97 -2.81
CA LEU A 42 1.54 2.57 -3.54
C LEU A 42 1.07 3.14 -4.89
N LYS A 43 0.26 2.41 -5.66
CA LYS A 43 -0.32 2.95 -6.90
C LYS A 43 -1.18 4.19 -6.67
N ALA A 44 -1.92 4.25 -5.57
CA ALA A 44 -2.71 5.44 -5.23
C ALA A 44 -1.82 6.66 -4.93
N THR A 45 -0.54 6.47 -4.61
CA THR A 45 0.44 7.55 -4.44
C THR A 45 1.04 8.04 -5.76
N GLU A 46 0.91 7.33 -6.88
CA GLU A 46 1.37 7.82 -8.19
C GLU A 46 0.65 9.12 -8.57
N ASN A 47 -0.62 9.25 -8.16
CA ASN A 47 -1.40 10.47 -8.34
C ASN A 47 -1.11 11.55 -7.27
N ALA A 48 -0.08 11.38 -6.42
CA ALA A 48 0.26 12.35 -5.39
C ALA A 48 0.69 13.70 -5.98
N ASP A 49 1.40 13.67 -7.11
CA ASP A 49 1.91 14.86 -7.78
C ASP A 49 0.78 15.77 -8.31
N GLU A 50 -0.38 15.20 -8.65
CA GLU A 50 -1.54 16.02 -9.00
C GLU A 50 -1.96 16.94 -7.85
N TYR A 51 -1.85 16.48 -6.59
CA TYR A 51 -2.18 17.33 -5.45
C TYR A 51 -1.15 18.44 -5.26
N ARG A 52 0.14 18.18 -5.54
CA ARG A 52 1.19 19.21 -5.53
C ARG A 52 0.89 20.28 -6.57
N ILE A 53 0.65 19.86 -7.82
CA ILE A 53 0.32 20.76 -8.95
C ILE A 53 -0.92 21.59 -8.61
N LYS A 54 -2.01 20.96 -8.13
CA LYS A 54 -3.24 21.68 -7.73
C LYS A 54 -2.95 22.71 -6.63
N GLY A 55 -2.12 22.37 -5.64
CA GLY A 55 -1.72 23.30 -4.57
C GLY A 55 -0.93 24.51 -5.08
N GLU A 56 0.03 24.28 -5.98
CA GLU A 56 0.85 25.33 -6.60
C GLU A 56 0.02 26.23 -7.52
N VAL A 57 -0.83 25.66 -8.38
CA VAL A 57 -1.75 26.41 -9.25
C VAL A 57 -2.69 27.28 -8.43
N LEU A 58 -3.29 26.76 -7.35
CA LEU A 58 -4.11 27.57 -6.45
C LEU A 58 -3.32 28.70 -5.78
N THR A 59 -2.06 28.46 -5.45
CA THR A 59 -1.19 29.47 -4.82
C THR A 59 -0.85 30.60 -5.81
N THR A 60 -0.54 30.27 -7.06
CA THR A 60 -0.26 31.25 -8.12
C THR A 60 -1.47 32.14 -8.41
N TYR A 61 -2.67 31.56 -8.46
CA TYR A 61 -3.91 32.28 -8.77
C TYR A 61 -4.74 32.62 -7.53
N LEU A 62 -4.11 32.75 -6.36
CA LEU A 62 -4.81 32.92 -5.08
C LEU A 62 -5.79 34.10 -5.09
N TYR A 63 -5.43 35.18 -5.76
CA TYR A 63 -6.23 36.40 -5.91
C TYR A 63 -7.54 36.20 -6.69
N GLN A 64 -7.63 35.16 -7.53
CA GLN A 64 -8.83 34.82 -8.28
C GLN A 64 -9.82 33.99 -7.45
N ILE A 65 -9.35 33.36 -6.38
CA ILE A 65 -10.16 32.46 -5.55
C ILE A 65 -10.92 33.29 -4.51
N LYS A 66 -12.26 33.18 -4.54
CA LYS A 66 -13.14 33.80 -3.56
C LYS A 66 -13.61 32.78 -2.53
N ARG A 67 -13.80 33.22 -1.29
CA ARG A 67 -14.37 32.38 -0.23
C ARG A 67 -15.79 31.94 -0.63
N GLY A 68 -16.16 30.70 -0.31
CA GLY A 68 -17.45 30.14 -0.67
C GLY A 68 -17.48 29.35 -1.99
N MET A 69 -16.43 29.45 -2.82
CA MET A 69 -16.33 28.67 -4.05
C MET A 69 -16.17 27.17 -3.75
N THR A 70 -16.77 26.32 -4.59
CA THR A 70 -16.68 24.85 -4.51
C THR A 70 -15.76 24.25 -5.57
N LYS A 71 -15.45 25.02 -6.62
CA LYS A 71 -14.48 24.67 -7.66
C LYS A 71 -13.98 25.92 -8.37
N ILE A 72 -12.83 25.82 -9.02
CA ILE A 72 -12.29 26.87 -9.90
C ILE A 72 -11.56 26.21 -11.08
N THR A 73 -11.63 26.81 -12.25
CA THR A 73 -10.86 26.40 -13.43
C THR A 73 -9.73 27.39 -13.65
N LEU A 74 -8.50 26.90 -13.72
CA LEU A 74 -7.29 27.72 -13.83
C LEU A 74 -6.36 27.13 -14.90
N PRO A 75 -5.52 27.94 -15.55
CA PRO A 75 -4.51 27.43 -16.48
C PRO A 75 -3.44 26.65 -15.71
N ASN A 76 -3.16 25.43 -16.16
CA ASN A 76 -2.12 24.57 -15.62
C ASN A 76 -0.77 24.85 -16.29
N PHE A 77 0.10 25.60 -15.62
CA PHE A 77 1.44 25.90 -16.13
C PHE A 77 2.39 24.68 -16.18
N TYR A 78 1.98 23.51 -15.68
CA TYR A 78 2.68 22.24 -15.86
C TYR A 78 2.22 21.43 -17.08
N ASP A 79 1.12 21.82 -17.76
CA ASP A 79 0.57 21.12 -18.94
C ASP A 79 0.16 22.12 -20.02
N ASN A 80 1.13 22.88 -20.55
CA ASN A 80 0.94 23.83 -21.65
C ASN A 80 -0.24 24.80 -21.44
N ASN A 81 -0.49 25.22 -20.19
CA ASN A 81 -1.62 26.07 -19.81
C ASN A 81 -3.01 25.49 -20.12
N LYS A 82 -3.14 24.18 -20.32
CA LYS A 82 -4.46 23.53 -20.36
C LYS A 82 -5.22 23.79 -19.07
N GLU A 83 -6.52 23.96 -19.20
CA GLU A 83 -7.38 24.22 -18.04
C GLU A 83 -7.42 23.02 -17.09
N ILE A 84 -7.20 23.27 -15.80
CA ILE A 84 -7.40 22.31 -14.72
C ILE A 84 -8.55 22.79 -13.82
N THR A 85 -9.53 21.93 -13.61
CA THR A 85 -10.60 22.17 -12.63
C THR A 85 -10.18 21.65 -11.26
N ILE A 86 -10.13 22.54 -10.26
CA ILE A 86 -9.70 22.24 -8.91
C ILE A 86 -10.89 22.39 -7.96
N SER A 87 -11.21 21.32 -7.22
CA SER A 87 -12.26 21.36 -6.20
C SER A 87 -11.82 22.14 -4.97
N LEU A 88 -12.71 22.94 -4.41
CA LEU A 88 -12.47 23.80 -3.26
C LEU A 88 -13.45 23.47 -2.14
N SER A 89 -13.02 23.69 -0.91
CA SER A 89 -13.90 23.74 0.25
C SER A 89 -14.41 25.16 0.41
N ASN A 90 -15.73 25.33 0.36
CA ASN A 90 -16.41 26.61 0.58
C ASN A 90 -16.20 27.16 2.00
N GLN A 91 -15.90 26.29 2.97
CA GLN A 91 -15.62 26.65 4.37
C GLN A 91 -14.20 27.20 4.59
N LEU A 92 -13.28 26.96 3.66
CA LEU A 92 -11.86 27.32 3.80
C LEU A 92 -11.54 28.62 3.07
N SER A 93 -10.54 29.35 3.58
CA SER A 93 -9.94 30.46 2.84
C SER A 93 -9.22 29.98 1.58
N PRO A 94 -8.91 30.87 0.61
CA PRO A 94 -8.07 30.53 -0.54
C PRO A 94 -6.74 29.85 -0.17
N SER A 95 -6.01 30.43 0.78
CA SER A 95 -4.74 29.87 1.26
C SER A 95 -4.90 28.52 1.96
N GLN A 96 -5.98 28.33 2.74
CA GLN A 96 -6.29 27.04 3.36
C GLN A 96 -6.66 25.97 2.33
N ASN A 97 -7.33 26.34 1.24
CA ASN A 97 -7.60 25.43 0.12
C ASN A 97 -6.30 24.97 -0.53
N ALA A 98 -5.38 25.87 -0.87
CA ALA A 98 -4.05 25.51 -1.39
C ALA A 98 -3.28 24.61 -0.40
N GLN A 99 -3.25 24.99 0.88
CA GLN A 99 -2.58 24.22 1.93
C GLN A 99 -3.17 22.81 2.12
N LYS A 100 -4.48 22.62 1.93
CA LYS A 100 -5.13 21.31 1.99
C LYS A 100 -4.57 20.35 0.95
N TYR A 101 -4.31 20.84 -0.27
CA TYR A 101 -3.70 20.07 -1.35
C TYR A 101 -2.26 19.67 -1.00
N PHE A 102 -1.45 20.60 -0.47
CA PHE A 102 -0.10 20.28 0.00
C PHE A 102 -0.07 19.29 1.17
N LYS A 103 -0.97 19.43 2.15
CA LYS A 103 -1.12 18.45 3.24
C LYS A 103 -1.44 17.05 2.71
N LYS A 104 -2.29 16.95 1.69
CA LYS A 104 -2.62 15.66 1.07
C LYS A 104 -1.43 15.08 0.31
N TYR A 105 -0.72 15.89 -0.46
CA TYR A 105 0.53 15.50 -1.12
C TYR A 105 1.56 14.97 -0.10
N GLN A 106 1.83 15.72 0.98
CA GLN A 106 2.80 15.31 1.99
C GLN A 106 2.39 14.01 2.69
N LYS A 107 1.09 13.84 2.99
CA LYS A 107 0.57 12.59 3.57
C LYS A 107 0.82 11.40 2.65
N LEU A 108 0.55 11.54 1.35
CA LEU A 108 0.78 10.48 0.37
C LEU A 108 2.28 10.19 0.22
N LYS A 109 3.12 11.22 0.12
CA LYS A 109 4.59 11.07 0.05
C LYS A 109 5.15 10.34 1.26
N ASN A 110 4.70 10.68 2.47
CA ASN A 110 5.12 9.99 3.69
C ASN A 110 4.63 8.54 3.72
N ALA A 111 3.44 8.26 3.19
CA ALA A 111 2.92 6.91 3.08
C ALA A 111 3.78 6.05 2.14
N VAL A 112 4.34 6.60 1.06
CA VAL A 112 5.23 5.85 0.13
C VAL A 112 6.38 5.19 0.87
N THR A 113 7.11 5.93 1.70
CA THR A 113 8.27 5.39 2.42
C THR A 113 7.88 4.23 3.32
N PHE A 114 6.82 4.41 4.11
CA PHE A 114 6.31 3.39 5.01
C PHE A 114 5.78 2.15 4.26
N VAL A 115 5.04 2.37 3.17
CA VAL A 115 4.47 1.30 2.35
C VAL A 115 5.58 0.48 1.69
N ASN A 116 6.62 1.12 1.17
CA ASN A 116 7.77 0.43 0.59
C ASN A 116 8.51 -0.42 1.64
N GLU A 117 8.74 0.11 2.83
CA GLU A 117 9.32 -0.66 3.93
C GLU A 117 8.46 -1.89 4.28
N GLN A 118 7.14 -1.71 4.39
CA GLN A 118 6.21 -2.82 4.65
C GLN A 118 6.18 -3.85 3.52
N ILE A 119 6.32 -3.44 2.26
CA ILE A 119 6.42 -4.35 1.11
C ILE A 119 7.67 -5.21 1.26
N GLU A 120 8.83 -4.60 1.52
CA GLU A 120 10.09 -5.33 1.65
C GLU A 120 10.08 -6.30 2.83
N LEU A 121 9.57 -5.88 4.00
CA LEU A 121 9.39 -6.78 5.15
C LEU A 121 8.45 -7.95 4.82
N THR A 122 7.33 -7.69 4.14
CA THR A 122 6.37 -8.73 3.80
C THR A 122 6.92 -9.70 2.75
N LYS A 123 7.72 -9.22 1.78
CA LYS A 123 8.42 -10.09 0.82
C LYS A 123 9.43 -11.01 1.51
N LYS A 124 10.21 -10.47 2.46
CA LYS A 124 11.15 -11.28 3.27
C LYS A 124 10.42 -12.37 4.04
N GLU A 125 9.29 -12.03 4.66
CA GLU A 125 8.46 -13.01 5.39
C GLU A 125 7.88 -14.08 4.45
N VAL A 126 7.44 -13.72 3.25
CA VAL A 126 6.99 -14.68 2.22
C VAL A 126 8.11 -15.62 1.82
N ALA A 127 9.29 -15.09 1.49
CA ALA A 127 10.44 -15.91 1.08
C ALA A 127 10.84 -16.91 2.17
N TYR A 128 10.88 -16.45 3.44
CA TYR A 128 11.16 -17.31 4.59
C TYR A 128 10.13 -18.44 4.76
N LEU A 129 8.84 -18.12 4.63
CA LEU A 129 7.78 -19.12 4.73
C LEU A 129 7.78 -20.11 3.57
N GLU A 130 8.13 -19.68 2.35
CA GLU A 130 8.29 -20.54 1.18
C GLU A 130 9.51 -21.49 1.34
N GLU A 131 10.60 -21.01 1.94
CA GLU A 131 11.75 -21.85 2.29
C GLU A 131 11.37 -22.94 3.31
N ILE A 132 10.71 -22.57 4.42
CA ILE A 132 10.26 -23.54 5.43
C ILE A 132 9.29 -24.56 4.81
N GLN A 133 8.36 -24.09 3.97
CA GLN A 133 7.42 -24.99 3.27
C GLN A 133 8.20 -26.05 2.47
N THR A 134 9.19 -25.61 1.70
CA THR A 134 10.05 -26.50 0.89
C THR A 134 10.79 -27.50 1.77
N GLN A 135 11.37 -27.04 2.88
CA GLN A 135 12.09 -27.92 3.82
C GLN A 135 11.18 -29.00 4.43
N ILE A 136 9.92 -28.66 4.78
CA ILE A 136 8.97 -29.64 5.33
C ILE A 136 8.52 -30.64 4.26
N GLU A 137 8.24 -30.17 3.04
CA GLU A 137 7.85 -31.03 1.91
C GLU A 137 8.99 -32.01 1.54
N LEU A 138 10.25 -31.59 1.63
CA LEU A 138 11.41 -32.48 1.45
C LEU A 138 11.63 -33.45 2.64
N ALA A 139 11.30 -33.03 3.86
CA ALA A 139 11.46 -33.83 5.07
C ALA A 139 10.32 -34.85 5.30
N THR A 140 9.26 -34.82 4.49
CA THR A 140 8.14 -35.76 4.53
C THR A 140 8.15 -36.74 3.35
N PRO A 141 9.03 -37.78 3.35
CA PRO A 141 9.02 -38.86 2.36
C PRO A 141 8.05 -40.01 2.68
#